data_AF-A0AA97AK07-F1
#
_entry.id   AF-A0AA97AK07-F1
#
_cell.length_a   1.000
_cell.length_b   1.000
_cell.length_c   1.000
_cell.angle_alpha   90.00
_cell.angle_beta   90.00
_cell.angle_gamma   90.00
#
_symmetry.space_group_name_H-M   'P 1'
#
loop_
_entity.id
_entity.type
_entity.pdbx_description
1 polymer ?
#
loop_
_entity_poly.entity_id
_entity_poly.type
_entity_poly.pdbx_seq_one_letter_code
_entity_poly.pdbx_strand_id
1 'polypeptide(L)'
;MTTVGCAVGVAVYILALEVIAPRHSALPLIAVQLVTMAVLGLTFSTSELIEQMAAIANQFNSLLYLSLIVTATPIWTQAVAQRWVAAHEAALLYTLEPIFASIFSFWFLGESFSWRGIIGAGLVLAATVFSQRRR
;
A
#
# COMPACT_ATOMS: atom_id res chain seq x y z
N MET A 1 11.51 6.73 14.24
CA MET A 1 11.35 5.49 15.03
C MET A 1 10.08 4.73 14.65
N THR A 2 8.96 5.40 14.34
CA THR A 2 7.71 4.76 13.89
C THR A 2 7.81 4.05 12.53
N THR A 3 8.58 4.61 11.58
CA THR A 3 8.73 4.05 10.22
C THR A 3 9.35 2.67 10.17
N VAL A 4 10.35 2.37 11.00
CA VAL A 4 10.96 1.04 11.07
C VAL A 4 9.95 0.02 11.63
N GLY A 5 9.18 0.41 12.65
CA GLY A 5 8.11 -0.44 13.19
C GLY A 5 7.03 -0.74 12.15
N CYS A 6 6.60 0.26 11.37
CA CYS A 6 5.66 0.06 10.26
C CYS A 6 6.22 -0.88 9.20
N ALA A 7 7.50 -0.72 8.82
CA ALA A 7 8.13 -1.58 7.80
C ALA A 7 8.17 -3.05 8.25
N VAL A 8 8.51 -3.31 9.52
CA VAL A 8 8.46 -4.67 10.08
C VAL A 8 7.04 -5.21 10.09
N GLY A 9 6.05 -4.41 10.50
CA GLY A 9 4.64 -4.80 10.50
C GLY A 9 4.13 -5.17 9.11
N VAL A 10 4.45 -4.36 8.09
CA VAL A 10 4.09 -4.62 6.69
C VAL A 10 4.79 -5.88 6.17
N ALA A 11 6.07 -6.08 6.50
CA ALA A 11 6.78 -7.29 6.10
C ALA A 11 6.16 -8.56 6.70
N VAL A 12 5.83 -8.55 8.00
CA VAL A 12 5.14 -9.66 8.67
C VAL A 12 3.77 -9.90 8.04
N TYR A 13 3.03 -8.83 7.73
CA TYR A 13 1.73 -8.92 7.06
C TYR A 13 1.84 -9.58 5.68
N ILE A 14 2.81 -9.19 4.84
CA ILE A 14 3.03 -9.79 3.51
C ILE A 14 3.38 -11.27 3.63
N LEU A 15 4.27 -11.65 4.56
CA LEU A 15 4.64 -13.05 4.79
C LEU A 15 3.46 -13.89 5.28
N ALA A 16 2.64 -13.37 6.20
CA ALA A 16 1.42 -14.05 6.63
C ALA A 16 0.42 -14.19 5.49
N LEU A 17 0.29 -13.15 4.66
CA LEU A 17 -0.61 -13.14 3.51
C LEU A 17 -0.18 -14.17 2.44
N GLU A 18 1.11 -14.33 2.17
CA GLU A 18 1.64 -15.35 1.25
C GLU A 18 1.25 -16.78 1.68
N VAL A 19 1.23 -17.07 2.99
CA VAL A 19 0.85 -18.40 3.51
C VAL A 19 -0.66 -18.62 3.47
N ILE A 20 -1.45 -17.58 3.71
CA ILE A 20 -2.92 -17.65 3.87
C ILE A 20 -3.65 -17.50 2.53
N ALA A 21 -3.18 -16.63 1.63
CA ALA A 21 -3.84 -16.32 0.36
C ALA A 21 -4.02 -17.52 -0.60
N PRO A 22 -3.09 -18.49 -0.70
CA PRO A 22 -3.29 -19.68 -1.54
C PRO A 22 -4.39 -20.60 -1.01
N ARG A 23 -4.66 -20.58 0.31
CA ARG A 23 -5.56 -21.51 0.99
C ARG A 23 -7.01 -21.03 1.07
N HIS A 24 -7.27 -19.76 0.78
CA HIS A 24 -8.60 -19.16 0.81
C HIS A 24 -8.94 -18.46 -0.51
N SER A 25 -10.24 -18.33 -0.80
CA SER A 25 -10.70 -17.48 -1.89
C SER A 25 -10.39 -16.01 -1.58
N ALA A 26 -10.08 -15.21 -2.61
CA ALA A 26 -9.64 -13.83 -2.42
C ALA A 26 -10.73 -12.93 -1.79
N LEU A 27 -12.00 -13.18 -2.12
CA LEU A 27 -13.14 -12.37 -1.66
C LEU A 27 -13.30 -12.30 -0.13
N PRO A 28 -13.37 -13.42 0.63
CA PRO A 28 -13.47 -13.36 2.09
C PRO A 28 -12.22 -12.74 2.73
N LEU A 29 -11.04 -12.93 2.13
CA LEU A 29 -9.80 -12.37 2.65
C LEU A 29 -9.80 -10.83 2.60
N ILE A 30 -10.27 -10.27 1.49
CA ILE A 30 -10.40 -8.82 1.31
C ILE A 30 -11.49 -8.26 2.20
N ALA A 31 -12.62 -8.96 2.32
CA ALA A 31 -13.70 -8.54 3.21
C ALA A 31 -13.21 -8.42 4.67
N VAL A 32 -12.47 -9.41 5.16
CA VAL A 32 -11.88 -9.35 6.50
C VAL A 32 -10.89 -8.18 6.61
N GLN A 33 -10.00 -7.99 5.65
CA GLN A 33 -9.02 -6.90 5.68
C GLN A 33 -9.69 -5.52 5.71
N LEU A 34 -10.69 -5.28 4.85
CA LEU A 34 -11.43 -4.02 4.81
C LEU A 34 -12.22 -3.78 6.10
N VAL A 35 -12.88 -4.82 6.63
CA VAL A 35 -13.62 -4.71 7.90
C VAL A 35 -12.68 -4.43 9.06
N THR A 36 -11.53 -5.13 9.14
CA THR A 36 -10.53 -4.88 10.18
C THR A 36 -10.00 -3.45 10.10
N MET A 37 -9.66 -2.96 8.89
CA MET A 37 -9.22 -1.57 8.71
C MET A 37 -10.31 -0.56 9.10
N ALA A 38 -11.58 -0.82 8.75
CA ALA A 38 -12.69 0.06 9.10
C ALA A 38 -12.93 0.11 10.61
N VAL A 39 -12.96 -1.06 11.29
CA VAL A 39 -13.16 -1.13 12.74
C VAL A 39 -12.02 -0.44 13.48
N LEU A 40 -10.76 -0.73 13.12
CA LEU A 40 -9.61 -0.07 13.73
C LEU A 40 -9.65 1.43 13.49
N GLY A 41 -9.89 1.87 12.25
CA GLY A 41 -10.01 3.28 11.90
C GLY A 41 -11.05 4.01 12.74
N LEU A 42 -12.24 3.41 12.92
CA LEU A 42 -13.30 3.98 13.76
C LEU A 42 -12.88 4.07 15.23
N THR A 43 -12.23 3.03 15.78
CA THR A 43 -11.80 3.03 17.19
C THR A 43 -10.75 4.11 17.49
N PHE A 44 -9.81 4.35 16.57
CA PHE A 44 -8.76 5.35 16.75
C PHE A 44 -9.21 6.78 16.38
N SER A 45 -10.20 6.94 15.50
CA SER A 45 -10.62 8.25 14.99
C SER A 45 -11.77 8.90 15.78
N THR A 46 -12.27 8.24 16.83
CA THR A 46 -13.53 8.63 17.53
C THR A 46 -13.62 10.11 17.96
N SER A 47 -12.53 10.72 18.42
CA SER A 47 -12.51 12.13 18.85
C SER A 47 -12.52 13.12 17.68
N GLU A 48 -11.81 12.82 16.60
CA GLU A 48 -11.70 13.70 15.42
C GLU A 48 -12.90 13.60 14.49
N LEU A 49 -13.61 12.46 14.50
CA LEU A 49 -14.73 12.21 13.60
C LEU A 49 -15.92 13.13 13.84
N ILE A 50 -16.17 13.48 15.11
CA ILE A 50 -17.29 14.33 15.53
C ILE A 50 -17.06 15.77 15.05
N GLU A 51 -15.84 16.28 15.12
CA GLU A 51 -15.50 17.63 14.68
C GLU A 51 -15.50 17.76 13.15
N GLN A 52 -15.20 16.68 12.43
CA GLN A 52 -15.03 16.70 10.98
C GLN A 52 -16.25 16.19 10.18
N MET A 53 -17.37 15.86 10.83
CA MET A 53 -18.57 15.32 10.14
C MET A 53 -19.06 16.21 8.99
N ALA A 54 -19.02 17.54 9.15
CA ALA A 54 -19.42 18.48 8.10
C ALA A 54 -18.46 18.45 6.90
N ALA A 55 -17.15 18.31 7.15
CA ALA A 55 -16.14 18.19 6.10
C ALA A 55 -16.23 16.85 5.36
N ILE A 56 -16.51 15.76 6.09
CA ILE A 56 -16.75 14.42 5.53
C ILE A 56 -17.94 14.43 4.56
N ALA A 57 -19.04 15.09 4.95
CA ALA A 57 -20.22 15.21 4.09
C ALA A 57 -19.91 15.97 2.78
N ASN A 58 -19.12 17.05 2.88
CA ASN A 58 -18.78 17.87 1.72
C ASN A 58 -17.78 17.20 0.76
N GLN A 59 -16.95 16.27 1.27
CA GLN A 59 -15.94 15.55 0.49
C GLN A 59 -16.30 14.07 0.24
N PHE A 60 -17.58 13.73 0.32
CA PHE A 60 -18.05 12.34 0.18
C PHE A 60 -17.57 11.68 -1.12
N ASN A 61 -17.56 12.42 -2.23
CA ASN A 61 -17.07 11.91 -3.52
C ASN A 61 -15.57 11.54 -3.48
N SER A 62 -14.74 12.35 -2.84
CA SER A 62 -13.31 12.09 -2.68
C SER A 62 -13.06 10.87 -1.79
N LEU A 63 -13.86 10.71 -0.73
CA LEU A 63 -13.80 9.54 0.16
C LEU A 63 -14.23 8.25 -0.54
N LEU A 64 -15.26 8.32 -1.40
CA LEU A 64 -15.66 7.20 -2.24
C LEU A 64 -14.54 6.80 -3.21
N TYR A 65 -13.93 7.78 -3.88
CA TYR A 65 -12.79 7.52 -4.76
C TYR A 65 -11.63 6.87 -4.00
N LEU A 66 -11.25 7.41 -2.84
CA LEU A 66 -10.16 6.88 -2.04
C LEU A 66 -10.45 5.45 -1.56
N SER A 67 -11.64 5.20 -1.02
CA SER A 67 -12.00 3.89 -0.49
C SER A 67 -12.12 2.80 -1.56
N LEU A 68 -12.69 3.11 -2.73
CA LEU A 68 -12.89 2.11 -3.79
C LEU A 68 -11.67 1.96 -4.69
N ILE A 69 -11.13 3.07 -5.19
CA ILE A 69 -10.08 3.05 -6.21
C ILE A 69 -8.70 2.95 -5.55
N VAL A 70 -8.45 3.71 -4.49
CA VAL A 70 -7.12 3.77 -3.86
C VAL A 70 -6.91 2.69 -2.80
N THR A 71 -7.97 2.22 -2.14
CA THR A 71 -7.86 1.21 -1.07
C THR A 71 -8.33 -0.17 -1.51
N ALA A 72 -9.60 -0.33 -1.92
CA ALA A 72 -10.15 -1.65 -2.21
C ALA A 72 -9.51 -2.31 -3.44
N THR A 73 -9.22 -1.54 -4.49
CA THR A 73 -8.64 -2.07 -5.73
C THR A 73 -7.20 -2.60 -5.51
N PRO A 74 -6.26 -1.88 -4.86
CA PRO A 74 -4.94 -2.42 -4.57
C PRO A 74 -4.97 -3.60 -3.61
N ILE A 75 -5.81 -3.58 -2.57
CA ILE A 75 -5.96 -4.71 -1.64
C ILE A 75 -6.45 -5.96 -2.39
N TRP A 76 -7.44 -5.81 -3.26
CA TRP A 76 -7.92 -6.93 -4.09
C TRP A 76 -6.83 -7.45 -5.02
N THR A 77 -6.16 -6.55 -5.73
CA THR A 77 -5.08 -6.91 -6.66
C THR A 77 -3.93 -7.60 -5.92
N GLN A 78 -3.56 -7.11 -4.74
CA GLN A 78 -2.55 -7.71 -3.86
C GLN A 78 -2.98 -9.10 -3.41
N ALA A 79 -4.20 -9.26 -2.89
CA ALA A 79 -4.70 -10.56 -2.44
C ALA A 79 -4.75 -11.60 -3.56
N VAL A 80 -5.04 -11.18 -4.80
CA VAL A 80 -5.00 -12.05 -5.98
C VAL A 80 -3.55 -12.34 -6.41
N ALA A 81 -2.70 -11.33 -6.51
CA ALA A 81 -1.32 -11.47 -6.97
C ALA A 81 -0.47 -12.34 -6.03
N GLN A 82 -0.65 -12.22 -4.71
CA GLN A 82 0.05 -13.02 -3.69
C GLN A 82 -0.28 -14.52 -3.74
N ARG A 83 -1.27 -14.94 -4.53
CA ARG A 83 -1.54 -16.36 -4.81
C ARG A 83 -0.60 -16.95 -5.85
N TRP A 84 0.02 -16.10 -6.67
CA TRP A 84 0.85 -16.48 -7.81
C TRP A 84 2.30 -15.98 -7.69
N VAL A 85 2.52 -14.94 -6.90
CA VAL A 85 3.81 -14.26 -6.71
C VAL A 85 4.29 -14.53 -5.28
N ALA A 86 5.53 -14.98 -5.16
CA ALA A 86 6.13 -15.25 -3.85
C ALA A 86 6.46 -13.93 -3.11
N ALA A 87 6.51 -13.95 -1.78
CA ALA A 87 6.64 -12.73 -0.97
C ALA A 87 7.93 -11.96 -1.26
N HIS A 88 9.01 -12.63 -1.66
CA HIS A 88 10.26 -11.96 -2.04
C HIS A 88 10.11 -11.15 -3.33
N GLU A 89 9.38 -11.65 -4.33
CA GLU A 89 9.07 -10.89 -5.55
C GLU A 89 8.10 -9.75 -5.27
N ALA A 90 7.09 -9.99 -4.42
CA ALA A 90 6.18 -8.94 -4.00
C ALA A 90 6.89 -7.84 -3.19
N ALA A 91 7.80 -8.19 -2.29
CA ALA A 91 8.61 -7.23 -1.54
C ALA A 91 9.44 -6.35 -2.48
N LEU A 92 9.99 -6.93 -3.56
CA LEU A 92 10.68 -6.15 -4.60
C LEU A 92 9.72 -5.19 -5.30
N LEU A 93 8.52 -5.64 -5.69
CA LEU A 93 7.50 -4.75 -6.25
C LEU A 93 7.15 -3.59 -5.31
N TYR A 94 6.98 -3.84 -4.02
CA TYR A 94 6.75 -2.78 -3.02
C TYR A 94 7.92 -1.79 -2.91
N THR A 95 9.16 -2.26 -3.04
CA THR A 95 10.30 -1.34 -3.09
C THR A 95 10.33 -0.49 -4.35
N LEU A 96 9.73 -0.96 -5.46
CA LEU A 96 9.63 -0.20 -6.71
C LEU A 96 8.43 0.76 -6.75
N GLU A 97 7.39 0.52 -5.96
CA GLU A 97 6.21 1.38 -5.81
C GLU A 97 6.54 2.89 -5.67
N PRO A 98 7.46 3.34 -4.78
CA PRO A 98 7.79 4.76 -4.65
C PRO A 98 8.39 5.37 -5.92
N ILE A 99 9.04 4.57 -6.75
CA ILE A 99 9.60 5.03 -8.03
C ILE A 99 8.46 5.29 -9.01
N PHE A 100 7.52 4.36 -9.13
CA PHE A 100 6.32 4.57 -9.96
C PHE A 100 5.49 5.73 -9.45
N ALA A 101 5.28 5.83 -8.13
CA ALA A 101 4.59 6.96 -7.51
C ALA A 101 5.28 8.30 -7.84
N SER A 102 6.61 8.36 -7.83
CA SER A 102 7.36 9.57 -8.20
C SER A 102 7.19 9.93 -9.68
N ILE A 103 7.20 8.94 -10.58
CA ILE A 103 6.97 9.14 -12.02
C ILE A 103 5.54 9.64 -12.27
N PHE A 104 4.54 9.00 -11.65
CA PHE A 104 3.15 9.42 -11.76
C PHE A 104 2.92 10.80 -11.12
N SER A 105 3.55 11.14 -10.00
CA SER A 105 3.43 12.48 -9.40
C SER A 105 3.99 13.55 -10.34
N PHE A 106 5.15 13.31 -10.98
CA PHE A 106 5.68 14.21 -11.98
C PHE A 106 4.71 14.40 -13.17
N TRP A 107 4.12 13.31 -13.67
CA TRP A 107 3.27 13.37 -14.87
C TRP A 107 1.86 13.91 -14.61
N PHE A 108 1.24 13.54 -13.49
CA PHE A 108 -0.14 13.92 -13.15
C PHE A 108 -0.22 15.22 -12.32
N LEU A 109 0.70 15.42 -11.38
CA LEU A 109 0.71 16.60 -10.50
C LEU A 109 1.63 17.71 -11.01
N GLY A 110 2.53 17.42 -11.97
CA GLY A 110 3.46 18.39 -12.52
C GLY A 110 4.59 18.77 -11.54
N GLU A 111 4.79 18.01 -10.46
CA GLU A 111 5.85 18.27 -9.48
C GLU A 111 7.23 18.07 -10.11
N SER A 112 8.14 19.03 -9.96
CA SER A 112 9.50 18.92 -10.49
C SER A 112 10.31 17.83 -9.78
N PHE A 113 11.03 16.99 -10.54
CA PHE A 113 11.95 16.01 -9.97
C PHE A 113 13.08 16.71 -9.21
N SER A 114 13.07 16.61 -7.89
CA SER A 114 14.23 16.98 -7.08
C SER A 114 15.39 16.04 -7.44
N TRP A 115 16.59 16.60 -7.64
CA TRP A 115 17.80 15.82 -7.92
C TRP A 115 18.05 14.72 -6.87
N ARG A 116 17.64 14.99 -5.62
CA ARG A 116 17.69 14.02 -4.51
C ARG A 116 16.76 12.83 -4.71
N GLY A 117 15.59 13.04 -5.32
CA GLY A 117 14.62 11.98 -5.64
C GLY A 117 15.13 11.06 -6.75
N ILE A 118 15.81 11.60 -7.77
CA ILE A 118 16.42 10.81 -8.85
C ILE A 118 17.52 9.90 -8.29
N ILE A 119 18.40 10.43 -7.43
CA ILE A 119 19.45 9.64 -6.77
C ILE A 119 18.84 8.55 -5.89
N GLY A 120 17.81 8.88 -5.11
CA GLY A 120 17.10 7.92 -4.27
C GLY A 120 16.46 6.77 -5.09
N ALA A 121 15.76 7.09 -6.18
CA ALA A 121 15.17 6.10 -7.08
C ALA A 121 16.25 5.19 -7.71
N GLY A 122 17.37 5.77 -8.15
CA GLY A 122 18.50 5.02 -8.69
C GLY A 122 19.11 4.03 -7.69
N LEU A 123 19.25 4.42 -6.42
CA LEU A 123 19.74 3.54 -5.36
C LEU A 123 18.79 2.37 -5.08
N VAL A 124 17.48 2.60 -5.08
CA VAL A 124 16.48 1.54 -4.89
C VAL A 124 16.47 0.56 -6.07
N LEU A 125 16.57 1.06 -7.31
CA LEU A 125 16.72 0.19 -8.49
C LEU A 125 18.01 -0.64 -8.44
N ALA A 126 19.13 -0.02 -8.07
CA ALA A 126 20.39 -0.75 -7.94
C ALA A 126 20.31 -1.84 -6.85
N ALA A 127 19.69 -1.54 -5.71
CA ALA A 127 19.51 -2.50 -4.62
C ALA A 127 18.61 -3.68 -5.02
N THR A 128 17.49 -3.41 -5.71
CA THR A 128 16.57 -4.45 -6.18
C THR A 128 17.20 -5.36 -7.22
N VAL A 129 17.91 -4.79 -8.21
CA VAL A 129 18.65 -5.56 -9.23
C VAL A 129 19.75 -6.40 -8.59
N PHE A 130 20.50 -5.84 -7.63
CA PHE A 130 21.55 -6.58 -6.92
C PHE A 130 21.00 -7.72 -6.07
N SER A 131 19.86 -7.51 -5.40
CA SER A 131 19.17 -8.54 -4.61
C SER A 131 18.71 -9.72 -5.49
N GLN A 132 18.17 -9.43 -6.67
CA GLN A 132 17.74 -10.45 -7.63
C GLN A 132 18.91 -11.25 -8.22
N ARG A 133 20.04 -10.61 -8.48
CA ARG A 133 21.23 -11.26 -9.07
C ARG A 133 21.93 -12.25 -8.13
N ARG A 134 21.53 -12.31 -6.86
CA ARG A 134 22.09 -13.25 -5.87
C ARG A 134 21.36 -14.61 -5.84
N ARG A 135 20.44 -14.83 -6.78
CA ARG A 135 19.93 -16.14 -7.20
C ARG A 135 20.61 -16.58 -8.49
#